data_AF-A0A1F3SQX2-F1
#
_entry.id   AF-A0A1F3SQX2-F1
#
_cell.length_a   1.000
_cell.length_b   1.000
_cell.length_c   1.000
_cell.angle_alpha   90.00
_cell.angle_beta   90.00
_cell.angle_gamma   90.00
#
_symmetry.space_group_name_H-M   'P 1'
#
loop_
_entity.id
_entity.type
_entity.pdbx_description
1 polymer ?
#
loop_
_entity_poly.entity_id
_entity_poly.type
_entity_poly.pdbx_seq_one_letter_code
_entity_poly.pdbx_strand_id
1 'polypeptide(L)' 'MKKGAVFMGMGFELVGLILGGLYVGSQIDKEMKWPGYAVAAAMVIALIGWFIHLIFMMKKFMAELPDDKETYDKEDIDNK' A
#
# COMPACT_ATOMS: atom_id res chain seq x y z
N MET A 1 4.97 15.75 -1.94
CA MET A 1 5.75 14.71 -2.66
C MET A 1 5.11 14.46 -4.02
N LYS A 2 5.89 14.25 -5.10
CA LYS A 2 5.32 13.97 -6.44
C LYS A 2 4.50 12.67 -6.35
N LYS A 3 3.20 12.70 -6.64
CA LYS A 3 2.27 11.57 -6.49
C LYS A 3 2.78 10.27 -7.14
N GLY A 4 3.52 10.37 -8.25
CA GLY A 4 4.14 9.23 -8.93
C GLY A 4 5.23 8.50 -8.13
N ALA A 5 5.98 9.19 -7.27
CA ALA A 5 7.01 8.54 -6.44
C ALA A 5 6.39 7.59 -5.39
N VAL A 6 5.19 7.91 -4.92
CA VAL A 6 4.49 7.10 -3.92
C VAL A 6 3.90 5.85 -4.57
N PHE A 7 3.36 5.97 -5.79
CA PHE A 7 2.95 4.80 -6.58
C PHE A 7 4.11 3.85 -6.86
N MET A 8 5.28 4.38 -7.20
CA MET A 8 6.47 3.56 -7.41
C MET A 8 6.95 2.89 -6.12
N GLY A 9 6.89 3.60 -4.98
CA GLY A 9 7.17 3.04 -3.67
C GLY A 9 6.26 1.86 -3.32
N MET A 10 4.94 1.99 -3.53
CA MET A 10 3.98 0.91 -3.26
C MET A 10 4.26 -0.36 -4.07
N GLY A 11 4.67 -0.21 -5.34
CA GLY A 11 5.08 -1.35 -6.17
C GLY A 11 6.36 -2.02 -5.67
N PHE A 12 7.33 -1.22 -5.23
CA PHE A 12 8.60 -1.74 -4.68
C PHE A 12 8.39 -2.48 -3.35
N GLU A 13 7.48 -2.01 -2.50
CA GLU A 13 7.10 -2.69 -1.27
C GLU A 13 6.54 -4.09 -1.53
N LEU A 14 5.72 -4.25 -2.56
CA LEU A 14 5.17 -5.56 -2.91
C LEU A 14 6.27 -6.55 -3.32
N VAL A 15 7.24 -6.10 -4.13
CA VAL A 15 8.40 -6.92 -4.50
C VAL A 15 9.22 -7.30 -3.27
N GLY A 16 9.48 -6.35 -2.38
CA GLY A 16 10.19 -6.59 -1.12
C GLY A 16 9.49 -7.61 -0.23
N LEU A 17 8.17 -7.51 -0.11
CA LEU A 17 7.34 -8.44 0.67
C LEU A 17 7.34 -9.85 0.08
N ILE A 18 7.29 -9.98 -1.25
CA ILE A 18 7.38 -11.30 -1.92
C ILE A 18 8.74 -11.93 -1.64
N LEU A 19 9.84 -11.20 -1.88
CA LEU A 19 11.19 -11.72 -1.66
C LEU A 19 11.43 -12.06 -0.17
N GLY A 20 11.00 -11.16 0.72
CA GLY A 20 11.10 -11.35 2.16
C GLY A 20 10.28 -12.54 2.65
N GLY A 21 9.03 -12.67 2.22
CA GLY A 21 8.17 -13.78 2.63
C GLY A 21 8.61 -15.12 2.03
N LEU A 22 9.17 -15.14 0.81
CA LEU A 22 9.78 -16.34 0.25
C LEU A 22 11.01 -16.76 1.07
N TYR A 23 11.90 -15.82 1.40
CA TYR A 23 13.08 -16.09 2.20
C TYR A 23 12.69 -16.61 3.59
N VAL A 24 11.90 -15.84 4.35
CA VAL A 24 11.48 -16.18 5.71
C VAL A 24 10.65 -17.46 5.74
N GLY A 25 9.65 -17.58 4.86
CA GLY A 25 8.81 -18.76 4.76
C GLY A 25 9.64 -20.00 4.43
N SER A 26 10.61 -19.91 3.52
CA SER A 26 11.47 -21.04 3.18
C SER A 26 12.39 -21.47 4.31
N GLN A 27 12.84 -20.55 5.17
CA GLN A 27 13.62 -20.89 6.36
C GLN A 27 12.76 -21.67 7.37
N ILE A 28 11.55 -21.18 7.63
CA ILE A 28 10.61 -21.85 8.53
C ILE A 28 10.19 -23.22 7.99
N ASP A 29 9.89 -23.32 6.69
CA ASP A 29 9.54 -24.60 6.07
C ASP A 29 10.69 -25.61 6.14
N LYS A 30 11.95 -25.16 6.03
CA LYS A 30 13.14 -26.03 6.21
C LYS A 30 13.29 -26.52 7.65
N GLU A 31 13.13 -25.64 8.63
CA GLU A 31 13.24 -26.00 10.05
C GLU A 31 12.12 -26.94 10.49
N MET A 32 10.89 -26.69 10.03
CA MET A 32 9.69 -27.45 10.40
C MET A 32 9.44 -28.66 9.48
N LYS A 33 10.24 -28.84 8.42
CA LYS A 33 10.07 -29.85 7.36
C LYS A 33 8.67 -29.81 6.71
N TRP A 34 8.12 -28.61 6.55
CA TRP A 34 6.80 -28.42 5.97
C TRP A 34 6.90 -28.29 4.44
N PRO A 35 5.93 -28.86 3.68
CA PRO A 35 5.92 -28.80 2.22
C PRO A 35 5.40 -27.43 1.72
N GLY A 36 6.04 -26.33 2.11
CA GLY A 36 5.74 -24.99 1.59
C GLY A 36 4.61 -24.25 2.29
N TYR A 37 4.09 -24.77 3.42
CA TYR A 37 2.97 -24.15 4.12
C TYR A 37 3.34 -22.82 4.77
N ALA A 38 4.57 -22.69 5.29
CA ALA A 38 5.03 -21.44 5.89
C ALA A 38 5.24 -20.36 4.82
N VAL A 39 5.77 -20.71 3.65
CA VAL A 39 5.80 -19.80 2.49
C VAL A 39 4.40 -19.34 2.11
N ALA A 40 3.45 -20.26 1.97
CA ALA A 40 2.07 -19.90 1.61
C ALA A 40 1.42 -18.97 2.65
N ALA A 41 1.57 -19.30 3.94
CA ALA A 41 1.06 -18.46 5.03
C ALA A 41 1.74 -17.08 5.05
N ALA A 42 3.06 -17.03 4.88
CA ALA A 42 3.82 -15.77 4.82
C ALA A 42 3.36 -14.88 3.65
N MET A 43 3.10 -15.46 2.47
CA MET A 43 2.55 -14.72 1.33
C MET A 43 1.17 -14.13 1.61
N VAL A 44 0.28 -14.92 2.21
CA VAL A 44 -1.08 -14.47 2.57
C VAL A 44 -1.02 -13.34 3.59
N ILE A 45 -0.21 -13.49 4.65
CA ILE A 45 -0.04 -12.45 5.68
C ILE A 45 0.57 -11.19 5.07
N ALA A 46 1.59 -11.33 4.21
CA ALA A 46 2.22 -10.20 3.53
C ALA A 46 1.24 -9.44 2.63
N LEU A 47 0.41 -10.15 1.86
CA LEU A 47 -0.64 -9.55 1.02
C LEU A 47 -1.69 -8.81 1.85
N ILE A 48 -2.18 -9.41 2.93
CA ILE A 48 -3.16 -8.77 3.82
C ILE A 48 -2.56 -7.52 4.46
N GLY A 49 -1.33 -7.62 5.00
CA GLY A 49 -0.63 -6.49 5.60
C GLY A 49 -0.40 -5.35 4.60
N TRP A 50 0.01 -5.68 3.38
CA TRP A 50 0.18 -4.71 2.30
C TRP A 50 -1.15 -4.06 1.90
N PHE A 51 -2.23 -4.82 1.82
CA PHE A 51 -3.54 -4.28 1.47
C PHE A 51 -4.06 -3.29 2.53
N ILE A 52 -3.87 -3.62 3.81
CA ILE A 52 -4.17 -2.70 4.92
C ILE A 52 -3.32 -1.43 4.82
N HIS A 53 -2.03 -1.57 4.54
CA HIS A 53 -1.13 -0.43 4.33
C HIS A 53 -1.62 0.47 3.19
N LEU A 54 -2.02 -0.12 2.06
CA LEU A 54 -2.55 0.60 0.90
C LEU A 54 -3.82 1.38 1.23
N ILE A 55 -4.77 0.77 1.97
CA ILE A 55 -5.99 1.46 2.41
C ILE A 55 -5.64 2.65 3.32
N PHE A 56 -4.72 2.46 4.27
CA PHE A 56 -4.31 3.53 5.18
C PHE A 56 -3.66 4.70 4.43
N MET A 57 -2.75 4.41 3.52
CA MET A 57 -2.12 5.38 2.62
C MET A 57 -3.14 6.14 1.78
N MET A 58 -4.11 5.44 1.20
CA MET A 58 -5.18 6.04 0.40
C MET A 58 -6.05 6.99 1.22
N LYS A 59 -6.45 6.58 2.44
CA LYS A 59 -7.23 7.44 3.35
C LYS A 59 -6.46 8.69 3.74
N LYS A 60 -5.16 8.56 4.01
CA LYS A 60 -4.29 9.70 4.31
C LYS A 60 -4.19 10.67 3.14
N PHE A 61 -4.00 10.16 1.92
CA PHE A 61 -3.97 11.02 0.73
C PHE A 61 -5.27 11.74 0.48
N MET A 62 -6.41 11.06 0.64
CA MET A 62 -7.72 11.70 0.47
C MET A 62 -7.97 12.78 1.52
N ALA A 63 -7.51 12.57 2.77
CA ALA A 63 -7.61 13.59 3.82
C ALA A 63 -6.68 14.79 3.62
N GLU A 64 -5.56 14.62 2.89
CA GLU A 64 -4.61 15.69 2.56
C GLU A 64 -4.97 16.44 1.26
N LEU A 65 -6.00 16.02 0.51
CA LEU A 65 -6.52 16.82 -0.59
C LEU A 65 -7.31 18.00 -0.02
N PRO A 66 -6.93 19.26 -0.30
CA PRO A 66 -7.76 20.40 0.07
C PRO A 66 -9.12 20.25 -0.63
N ASP A 67 -10.20 20.45 0.12
CA ASP A 67 -11.56 20.55 -0.41
C ASP A 67 -11.58 21.70 -1.42
N ASP A 68 -11.54 21.38 -2.72
CA ASP A 68 -11.51 22.31 -3.83
C ASP A 68 -12.87 23.01 -4.06
N LYS A 69 -13.75 22.96 -3.07
CA LYS A 69 -15.09 23.55 -3.14
C LYS A 69 -15.13 25.07 -3.02
N GLU A 70 -14.04 25.72 -2.62
CA GLU A 70 -14.05 27.18 -2.42
C GLU A 70 -13.75 28.03 -3.67
N THR A 71 -13.40 27.43 -4.82
CA THR A 71 -13.00 28.20 -6.01
C THR A 71 -14.12 28.44 -7.03
N TYR A 72 -15.23 27.71 -6.98
CA TYR A 72 -16.37 27.96 -7.87
C TYR A 72 -17.36 29.01 -7.35
N ASP A 73 -17.39 29.29 -6.05
CA ASP A 73 -18.44 30.16 -5.47
C ASP A 73 -18.07 31.66 -5.48
N LYS A 74 -16.80 32.01 -5.73
CA LYS A 74 -16.33 33.42 -5.69
C LYS A 74 -16.27 34.11 -7.05
N GLU A 75 -16.12 33.38 -8.15
CA GLU A 75 -16.12 33.97 -9.50
C GLU A 75 -17.53 34.33 -10.02
N ASP A 76 -18.57 33.64 -9.54
CA ASP A 76 -19.97 33.90 -9.94
C ASP A 76 -20.64 35.05 -9.14
N ILE A 77 -20.05 35.47 -8.02
CA ILE A 77 -20.60 36.56 -7.18
C ILE A 77 -20.02 37.93 -7.59
N ASP A 78 -18.77 38.00 -8.06
CA ASP A 78 -18.11 39.26 -8.40
C ASP A 78 -18.41 39.76 -9.82
N ASN A 79 -19.09 38.93 -10.63
CA ASN A 79 -19.44 39.23 -12.02
C ASN A 79 -20.95 39.47 -12.23
N LYS A 80 -21.68 39.77 -11.15
CA LYS A 80 -23.14 39.97 -11.16
C LYS A 80 -23.56 41.33 -10.59
#